data_AF-A0A5S4GTH2-F1
#
_entry.id   AF-A0A5S4GTH2-F1
#
_cell.length_a   1.000
_cell.length_b   1.000
_cell.length_c   1.000
_cell.angle_alpha   90.00
_cell.angle_beta   90.00
_cell.angle_gamma   90.00
#
_symmetry.space_group_name_H-M   'P 1'
#
loop_
_entity.id
_entity.type
_entity.pdbx_description
1 polymer ?
#
loop_
_entity_poly.entity_id
_entity_poly.type
_entity_poly.pdbx_seq_one_letter_code
_entity_poly.pdbx_strand_id
1 'polypeptide(L)'
;MRPDYDPLDDPPWAMQLVVRAEKADPPGHGAVCEAAATAVVRLLTDPRAVEGEWRDAVREWESRRIRKVTRRARGVRWPEAAALPGVTVEHAGAQVRAFPPGPVSDVPPQLAKLQVAGLDLADGEPEPAPEPPYAAIALNPDVTITTGKAAAQCGHAAQLLLRQGRRKDVAAWVEAGAAVRLARDVPWRDCVKKAAVAVRDGGFTEVPPGTMTAIAWIVRK
;
A
#
# COMPACT_ATOMS: atom_id res chain seq x y z
N MET A 1 -6.69 -22.11 23.40
CA MET A 1 -6.89 -21.20 22.26
C MET A 1 -5.76 -20.19 22.31
N ARG A 2 -5.02 -19.94 21.22
CA ARG A 2 -4.00 -18.88 21.24
C ARG A 2 -4.73 -17.53 21.48
N PRO A 3 -4.22 -16.61 22.31
CA PRO A 3 -4.89 -15.35 22.62
C PRO A 3 -5.23 -14.50 21.38
N ASP A 4 -4.56 -14.77 20.26
CA ASP A 4 -4.65 -14.02 19.02
C ASP A 4 -5.42 -14.77 17.91
N TYR A 5 -6.01 -15.94 18.22
CA TYR A 5 -6.78 -16.72 17.26
C TYR A 5 -8.15 -16.09 17.02
N ASP A 6 -8.39 -15.70 15.77
CA ASP A 6 -9.63 -15.10 15.32
C ASP A 6 -10.24 -16.01 14.24
N PRO A 7 -11.31 -16.76 14.54
CA PRO A 7 -11.91 -17.69 13.59
C PRO A 7 -12.49 -16.98 12.35
N LEU A 8 -12.79 -15.68 12.44
CA LEU A 8 -13.24 -14.89 11.29
C LEU A 8 -12.09 -14.56 10.33
N ASP A 9 -10.85 -14.77 10.76
CA ASP A 9 -9.63 -14.45 10.03
C ASP A 9 -8.83 -15.73 9.66
N ASP A 10 -9.49 -16.89 9.70
CA ASP A 10 -8.94 -18.20 9.33
C ASP A 10 -9.68 -18.75 8.09
N PRO A 11 -9.01 -19.04 6.95
CA PRO A 11 -7.60 -18.76 6.69
C PRO A 11 -7.34 -17.25 6.55
N PRO A 12 -6.12 -16.76 6.83
CA PRO A 12 -5.80 -15.35 6.64
C PRO A 12 -5.75 -14.99 5.15
N TRP A 13 -6.23 -13.79 4.82
CA TRP A 13 -6.17 -13.20 3.48
C TRP A 13 -5.17 -12.06 3.42
N ALA A 14 -4.56 -11.85 2.25
CA ALA A 14 -3.67 -10.73 2.01
C ALA A 14 -3.68 -10.25 0.56
N MET A 15 -3.66 -8.94 0.38
CA MET A 15 -3.28 -8.33 -0.89
C MET A 15 -1.76 -8.41 -1.06
N GLN A 16 -1.30 -8.97 -2.18
CA GLN A 16 0.12 -8.96 -2.53
C GLN A 16 0.47 -7.65 -3.23
N LEU A 17 1.67 -7.12 -2.95
CA LEU A 17 2.30 -6.04 -3.69
C LEU A 17 3.66 -6.54 -4.19
N VAL A 18 4.03 -6.24 -5.43
CA VAL A 18 5.38 -6.51 -5.94
C VAL A 18 6.02 -5.21 -6.40
N VAL A 19 7.20 -4.93 -5.85
CA VAL A 19 8.05 -3.81 -6.24
C VAL A 19 9.11 -4.33 -7.21
N ARG A 20 9.27 -3.67 -8.36
CA ARG A 20 10.44 -3.87 -9.22
C ARG A 20 11.63 -3.16 -8.58
N ALA A 21 12.65 -3.92 -8.20
CA ALA A 21 13.86 -3.39 -7.57
C ALA A 21 15.09 -4.02 -8.22
N GLU A 22 15.57 -3.40 -9.30
CA GLU A 22 16.81 -3.82 -9.96
C GLU A 22 18.02 -3.40 -9.13
N LYS A 23 19.14 -4.14 -9.25
CA LYS A 23 20.37 -3.81 -8.50
C LYS A 23 21.09 -2.58 -9.06
N ALA A 24 21.11 -2.45 -10.38
CA ALA A 24 21.89 -1.42 -11.07
C ALA A 24 21.23 -0.04 -10.99
N ASP A 25 19.91 -0.03 -10.88
CA ASP A 25 19.08 1.17 -10.86
C ASP A 25 17.87 0.94 -9.93
N PRO A 26 18.09 0.92 -8.60
CA PRO A 26 17.01 0.74 -7.65
C PRO A 26 16.15 2.02 -7.53
N PRO A 27 14.82 1.90 -7.42
CA PRO A 27 13.98 3.08 -7.20
C PRO A 27 14.15 3.66 -5.79
N GLY A 28 13.73 4.91 -5.59
CA GLY A 28 13.73 5.54 -4.26
C GLY A 28 12.63 4.99 -3.34
N HIS A 29 12.91 4.93 -2.04
CA HIS A 29 11.96 4.52 -0.99
C HIS A 29 10.60 5.24 -1.10
N GLY A 30 10.62 6.57 -1.22
CA GLY A 30 9.42 7.38 -1.34
C GLY A 30 8.60 7.07 -2.57
N ALA A 31 9.26 6.96 -3.73
CA ALA A 31 8.62 6.63 -5.00
C ALA A 31 7.91 5.27 -4.91
N VAL A 32 8.54 4.27 -4.28
CA VAL A 32 7.91 2.95 -4.05
C VAL A 32 6.68 3.05 -3.14
N CYS A 33 6.75 3.84 -2.07
CA CYS A 33 5.63 4.03 -1.15
C CYS A 33 4.42 4.72 -1.82
N GLU A 34 4.69 5.77 -2.60
CA GLU A 34 3.67 6.52 -3.36
C GLU A 34 3.06 5.65 -4.48
N ALA A 35 3.89 4.90 -5.20
CA ALA A 35 3.45 3.94 -6.21
C ALA A 35 2.59 2.81 -5.62
N ALA A 36 3.00 2.26 -4.47
CA ALA A 36 2.24 1.22 -3.77
C ALA A 36 0.87 1.72 -3.31
N ALA A 37 0.81 2.90 -2.70
CA ALA A 37 -0.44 3.53 -2.29
C ALA A 37 -1.38 3.76 -3.48
N THR A 38 -0.85 4.32 -4.57
CA THR A 38 -1.59 4.56 -5.81
C THR A 38 -2.08 3.24 -6.43
N ALA A 39 -1.24 2.20 -6.47
CA ALA A 39 -1.59 0.89 -7.03
C ALA A 39 -2.72 0.22 -6.25
N VAL A 40 -2.72 0.32 -4.92
CA VAL A 40 -3.82 -0.19 -4.07
C VAL A 40 -5.12 0.55 -4.40
N VAL A 41 -5.10 1.88 -4.45
CA VAL A 41 -6.32 2.66 -4.75
C VAL A 41 -6.85 2.32 -6.13
N ARG A 42 -5.98 2.32 -7.15
CA ARG A 42 -6.38 2.00 -8.53
C ARG A 42 -6.94 0.60 -8.65
N LEU A 43 -6.39 -0.38 -7.93
CA LEU A 43 -6.96 -1.73 -7.90
C LEU A 43 -8.34 -1.74 -7.24
N LEU A 44 -8.52 -1.08 -6.09
CA LEU A 44 -9.79 -1.06 -5.36
C LEU A 44 -10.90 -0.26 -6.06
N THR A 45 -10.54 0.61 -7.00
CA THR A 45 -11.47 1.35 -7.85
C THR A 45 -11.58 0.79 -9.27
N ASP A 46 -10.82 -0.26 -9.61
CA ASP A 46 -10.88 -0.92 -10.91
C ASP A 46 -12.26 -1.54 -11.12
N PRO A 47 -12.91 -1.42 -12.30
CA PRO A 47 -14.19 -2.07 -12.56
C PRO A 47 -14.20 -3.57 -12.24
N ARG A 48 -13.07 -4.27 -12.41
CA ARG A 48 -12.92 -5.68 -12.02
C ARG A 48 -13.04 -5.91 -10.52
N ALA A 49 -12.61 -4.97 -9.69
CA ALA A 49 -12.73 -5.03 -8.24
C ALA A 49 -14.07 -4.47 -7.70
N VAL A 50 -14.72 -3.58 -8.44
CA VAL A 50 -15.99 -2.98 -8.01
C VAL A 50 -17.17 -3.86 -8.43
N GLU A 51 -17.21 -4.29 -9.69
CA GLU A 51 -18.34 -5.03 -10.27
C GLU A 51 -17.94 -6.37 -10.91
N GLY A 52 -16.66 -6.57 -11.21
CA GLY A 52 -16.18 -7.73 -11.97
C GLY A 52 -15.58 -8.87 -11.13
N GLU A 53 -14.68 -9.59 -11.78
CA GLU A 53 -14.07 -10.85 -11.32
C GLU A 53 -13.28 -10.76 -9.99
N TRP A 54 -12.83 -9.58 -9.57
CA TRP A 54 -12.08 -9.38 -8.33
C TRP A 54 -12.98 -8.92 -7.17
N ARG A 55 -14.26 -8.61 -7.42
CA ARG A 55 -15.18 -8.04 -6.43
C ARG A 55 -15.30 -8.89 -5.17
N ASP A 56 -15.55 -10.18 -5.33
CA ASP A 56 -15.78 -11.07 -4.19
C ASP A 56 -14.50 -11.29 -3.38
N ALA A 57 -13.36 -11.39 -4.06
CA ALA A 57 -12.06 -11.49 -3.42
C ALA A 57 -11.74 -10.23 -2.59
N VAL A 58 -12.03 -9.03 -3.11
CA VAL A 58 -11.85 -7.77 -2.38
C VAL A 58 -12.80 -7.70 -1.18
N ARG A 59 -14.08 -8.04 -1.34
CA ARG A 59 -15.06 -8.04 -0.24
C ARG A 59 -14.67 -9.01 0.88
N GLU A 60 -14.22 -10.21 0.51
CA GLU A 60 -13.80 -11.24 1.45
C GLU A 60 -12.54 -10.84 2.23
N TRP A 61 -11.60 -10.15 1.58
CA TRP A 61 -10.42 -9.63 2.26
C TRP A 61 -10.73 -8.43 3.15
N GLU A 62 -11.62 -7.52 2.73
CA GLU A 62 -12.02 -6.34 3.51
C GLU A 62 -12.90 -6.68 4.72
N SER A 63 -13.55 -7.85 4.75
CA SER A 63 -14.32 -8.34 5.91
C SER A 63 -13.45 -8.96 7.02
N ARG A 64 -12.16 -9.14 6.76
CA ARG A 64 -11.17 -9.80 7.63
C ARG A 64 -10.16 -8.80 8.19
N ARG A 65 -9.10 -9.29 8.85
CA ARG A 65 -7.96 -8.44 9.22
C ARG A 65 -7.17 -8.10 7.95
N ILE A 66 -7.28 -6.84 7.52
CA ILE A 66 -6.72 -6.34 6.27
C ILE A 66 -5.17 -6.40 6.30
N ARG A 67 -4.61 -7.34 5.54
CA ARG A 67 -3.15 -7.50 5.36
C ARG A 67 -2.69 -7.12 3.96
N LYS A 68 -1.48 -6.56 3.90
CA LYS A 68 -0.73 -6.35 2.65
C LYS A 68 0.65 -6.94 2.79
N VAL A 69 1.10 -7.69 1.78
CA VAL A 69 2.42 -8.32 1.75
C VAL A 69 3.19 -7.78 0.57
N THR A 70 4.22 -6.98 0.86
CA THR A 70 5.12 -6.45 -0.18
C THR A 70 6.26 -7.42 -0.45
N ARG A 71 6.51 -7.68 -1.73
CA ARG A 71 7.58 -8.54 -2.23
C ARG A 71 8.45 -7.75 -3.20
N ARG A 72 9.68 -8.20 -3.38
CA ARG A 72 10.60 -7.63 -4.39
C ARG A 72 10.80 -8.57 -5.56
N ALA A 73 10.79 -8.02 -6.78
CA ALA A 73 11.13 -8.72 -8.01
C ALA A 73 12.24 -7.97 -8.76
N ARG A 74 13.05 -8.72 -9.50
CA ARG A 74 14.16 -8.22 -10.33
C ARG A 74 14.39 -9.13 -11.52
N GLY A 75 14.96 -8.61 -12.61
CA GLY A 75 15.22 -9.36 -13.83
C GLY A 75 13.96 -10.12 -14.29
N VAL A 76 14.11 -11.39 -14.68
CA VAL A 76 12.99 -12.23 -15.18
C VAL A 76 11.82 -12.39 -14.20
N ARG A 77 12.04 -12.19 -12.90
CA ARG A 77 10.97 -12.31 -11.90
C ARG A 77 9.93 -11.20 -11.99
N TRP A 78 10.30 -10.03 -12.48
CA TRP A 78 9.36 -8.91 -12.67
C TRP A 78 8.34 -9.19 -13.78
N PRO A 79 8.72 -9.51 -15.04
CA PRO A 79 7.73 -9.80 -16.08
C PRO A 79 6.88 -11.04 -15.75
N GLU A 80 7.44 -12.06 -15.08
CA GLU A 80 6.66 -13.20 -14.58
C GLU A 80 5.54 -12.77 -13.61
N ALA A 81 5.83 -11.83 -12.70
CA ALA A 81 4.82 -11.27 -11.79
C ALA A 81 3.85 -10.32 -12.51
N ALA A 82 4.34 -9.52 -13.46
CA ALA A 82 3.53 -8.58 -14.22
C ALA A 82 2.50 -9.26 -15.13
N ALA A 83 2.77 -10.49 -15.56
CA ALA A 83 1.85 -11.30 -16.37
C ALA A 83 0.61 -11.79 -15.60
N LEU A 84 0.64 -11.82 -14.26
CA LEU A 84 -0.53 -12.19 -13.45
C LEU A 84 -1.55 -11.04 -13.39
N PRO A 85 -2.86 -11.30 -13.21
CA PRO A 85 -3.88 -10.26 -13.04
C PRO A 85 -3.56 -9.26 -11.93
N GLY A 86 -3.80 -7.96 -12.18
CA GLY A 86 -3.49 -6.89 -11.25
C GLY A 86 -3.31 -5.53 -11.92
N VAL A 87 -2.89 -4.55 -11.13
CA VAL A 87 -2.68 -3.16 -11.56
C VAL A 87 -1.24 -2.76 -11.30
N THR A 88 -0.53 -2.29 -12.33
CA THR A 88 0.82 -1.73 -12.20
C THR A 88 0.73 -0.21 -12.20
N VAL A 89 1.47 0.43 -11.29
CA VAL A 89 1.72 1.86 -11.28
C VAL A 89 3.21 2.09 -11.48
N GLU A 90 3.51 3.03 -12.36
CA GLU A 90 4.83 3.63 -12.51
C GLU A 90 4.77 5.06 -11.95
N HIS A 91 5.74 5.42 -11.11
CA HIS A 91 5.82 6.72 -10.47
C HIS A 91 7.25 7.02 -10.06
N ALA A 92 7.82 8.15 -10.50
CA ALA A 92 9.17 8.59 -10.13
C ALA A 92 10.24 7.48 -10.27
N GLY A 93 10.21 6.72 -11.38
CA GLY A 93 11.10 5.59 -11.64
C GLY A 93 10.77 4.29 -10.87
N ALA A 94 9.87 4.32 -9.88
CA ALA A 94 9.39 3.12 -9.20
C ALA A 94 8.27 2.43 -10.01
N GLN A 95 8.30 1.10 -10.03
CA GLN A 95 7.21 0.28 -10.55
C GLN A 95 6.69 -0.65 -9.47
N VAL A 96 5.41 -0.55 -9.16
CA VAL A 96 4.73 -1.38 -8.15
C VAL A 96 3.47 -1.97 -8.73
N ARG A 97 3.27 -3.27 -8.53
CA ARG A 97 2.06 -3.99 -8.94
C ARG A 97 1.27 -4.45 -7.72
N ALA A 98 -0.01 -4.08 -7.68
CA ALA A 98 -0.98 -4.62 -6.74
C ALA A 98 -1.75 -5.77 -7.40
N PHE A 99 -2.00 -6.83 -6.63
CA PHE A 99 -2.71 -8.03 -7.08
C PHE A 99 -4.05 -8.15 -6.34
N PRO A 100 -5.09 -8.74 -6.96
CA PRO A 100 -6.32 -9.07 -6.25
C PRO A 100 -5.98 -9.86 -4.97
N PRO A 101 -6.60 -9.53 -3.83
CA PRO A 101 -6.33 -10.24 -2.60
C PRO A 101 -6.78 -11.69 -2.67
N GLY A 102 -6.13 -12.56 -1.90
CA GLY A 102 -6.47 -13.98 -1.81
C GLY A 102 -6.00 -14.60 -0.49
N PRO A 103 -6.33 -15.88 -0.25
CA PRO A 103 -5.81 -16.62 0.90
C PRO A 103 -4.28 -16.66 0.90
N VAL A 104 -3.66 -16.49 2.07
CA VAL A 104 -2.19 -16.57 2.22
C VAL A 104 -1.66 -17.96 1.86
N SER A 105 -2.49 -19.00 1.96
CA SER A 105 -2.17 -20.36 1.55
C SER A 105 -2.22 -20.59 0.03
N ASP A 106 -2.78 -19.65 -0.75
CA ASP A 106 -3.02 -19.80 -2.19
C ASP A 106 -2.37 -18.64 -2.98
N VAL A 107 -1.14 -18.28 -2.61
CA VAL A 107 -0.37 -17.27 -3.33
C VAL A 107 0.19 -17.88 -4.63
N PRO A 108 -0.02 -17.27 -5.81
CA PRO A 108 0.49 -17.79 -7.07
C PRO A 108 2.00 -18.11 -7.01
N PRO A 109 2.48 -19.23 -7.60
CA PRO A 109 3.88 -19.65 -7.49
C PRO A 109 4.90 -18.59 -7.93
N GLN A 110 4.53 -17.76 -8.93
CA GLN A 110 5.33 -16.65 -9.42
C GLN A 110 5.59 -15.59 -8.34
N LEU A 111 4.63 -15.38 -7.42
CA LEU A 111 4.73 -14.46 -6.29
C LEU A 111 5.33 -15.15 -5.06
N ALA A 112 4.94 -16.40 -4.78
CA ALA A 112 5.37 -17.14 -3.60
C ALA A 112 6.90 -17.25 -3.49
N LYS A 113 7.59 -17.41 -4.63
CA LYS A 113 9.06 -17.48 -4.73
C LYS A 113 9.77 -16.12 -4.54
N LEU A 114 9.05 -15.00 -4.51
CA LEU A 114 9.63 -13.68 -4.30
C LEU A 114 9.83 -13.40 -2.81
N GLN A 115 10.91 -12.69 -2.50
CA GLN A 115 11.28 -12.37 -1.12
C GLN A 115 10.40 -11.26 -0.56
N VAL A 116 9.86 -11.50 0.64
CA VAL A 116 9.13 -10.49 1.46
C VAL A 116 10.11 -9.64 2.27
N ALA A 117 11.25 -10.22 2.69
CA ALA A 117 12.26 -9.55 3.50
C ALA A 117 13.35 -8.87 2.66
N GLY A 118 14.03 -7.90 3.28
CA GLY A 118 15.24 -7.26 2.78
C GLY A 118 15.03 -6.18 1.71
N LEU A 119 13.79 -5.81 1.39
CA LEU A 119 13.53 -4.62 0.56
C LEU A 119 13.69 -3.38 1.44
N ASP A 120 14.91 -2.85 1.44
CA ASP A 120 15.29 -1.63 2.13
C ASP A 120 16.06 -0.75 1.13
N LEU A 121 15.44 0.36 0.75
CA LEU A 121 15.90 1.24 -0.33
C LEU A 121 16.24 2.59 0.28
N ALA A 122 17.26 3.24 -0.24
CA ALA A 122 17.54 4.63 0.12
C ALA A 122 16.39 5.54 -0.35
N ASP A 123 16.21 6.66 0.34
CA ASP A 123 15.41 7.75 -0.20
C ASP A 123 16.02 8.26 -1.51
N GLY A 124 15.14 8.53 -2.48
CA GLY A 124 15.50 9.28 -3.67
C GLY A 124 15.33 10.78 -3.41
N GLU A 125 15.70 11.59 -4.40
CA GLU A 125 15.41 13.01 -4.36
C GLU A 125 13.89 13.26 -4.35
N PRO A 126 13.39 14.15 -3.47
CA PRO A 126 11.97 14.43 -3.40
C PRO A 126 11.51 15.20 -4.64
N GLU A 127 10.64 14.59 -5.45
CA GLU A 127 9.97 15.30 -6.56
C GLU A 127 9.02 16.39 -6.05
N PRO A 128 8.62 17.38 -6.85
CA PRO A 128 7.56 18.32 -6.48
C PRO A 128 6.25 17.61 -6.13
N ALA A 129 5.46 18.18 -5.21
CA ALA A 129 4.12 17.67 -4.96
C ALA A 129 3.23 17.85 -6.21
N PRO A 130 2.32 16.91 -6.51
CA PRO A 130 1.38 17.07 -7.61
C PRO A 130 0.39 18.20 -7.35
N GLU A 131 -0.23 18.72 -8.40
CA GLU A 131 -1.34 19.67 -8.28
C GLU A 131 -2.52 19.03 -7.53
N PRO A 132 -3.14 19.71 -6.56
CA PRO A 132 -4.32 19.20 -5.88
C PRO A 132 -5.49 18.90 -6.84
N PRO A 133 -6.31 17.85 -6.57
CA PRO A 133 -6.30 17.06 -5.35
C PRO A 133 -5.32 15.87 -5.36
N TYR A 134 -4.67 15.63 -4.23
CA TYR A 134 -3.86 14.42 -3.99
C TYR A 134 -3.98 13.94 -2.54
N ALA A 135 -3.67 12.67 -2.31
CA ALA A 135 -3.56 12.14 -0.95
C ALA A 135 -2.15 12.36 -0.40
N ALA A 136 -2.05 13.04 0.73
CA ALA A 136 -0.82 13.12 1.50
C ALA A 136 -0.78 11.97 2.52
N ILE A 137 0.34 11.28 2.60
CA ILE A 137 0.58 10.20 3.58
C ILE A 137 1.82 10.55 4.39
N ALA A 138 1.75 10.46 5.72
CA ALA A 138 2.92 10.53 6.59
C ALA A 138 3.14 9.18 7.26
N LEU A 139 4.38 8.70 7.26
CA LEU A 139 4.81 7.55 8.05
C LEU A 139 5.28 8.03 9.42
N ASN A 140 5.02 7.24 10.46
CA ASN A 140 5.44 7.61 11.81
C ASN A 140 6.98 7.58 11.91
N PRO A 141 7.65 8.70 12.21
CA PRO A 141 9.11 8.75 12.27
C PRO A 141 9.71 7.91 13.41
N ASP A 142 8.93 7.62 14.46
CA ASP A 142 9.37 6.80 15.60
C ASP A 142 9.32 5.28 15.29
N VAL A 143 8.88 4.90 14.08
CA VAL A 143 8.75 3.51 13.65
C VAL A 143 9.73 3.25 12.51
N THR A 144 10.84 2.57 12.82
CA THR A 144 11.78 2.11 11.80
C THR A 144 11.20 0.92 11.05
N ILE A 145 10.91 1.09 9.76
CA ILE A 145 10.38 0.04 8.89
C ILE A 145 11.14 0.00 7.58
N THR A 146 11.38 -1.21 7.08
CA THR A 146 11.94 -1.42 5.74
C THR A 146 11.00 -0.86 4.67
N THR A 147 11.53 -0.52 3.49
CA THR A 147 10.71 -0.06 2.35
C THR A 147 9.54 -1.01 2.04
N GLY A 148 9.73 -2.32 2.14
CA GLY A 148 8.64 -3.28 1.95
C GLY A 148 7.48 -3.09 2.94
N LYS A 149 7.79 -2.90 4.23
CA LYS A 149 6.80 -2.63 5.28
C LYS A 149 6.17 -1.24 5.07
N ALA A 150 6.97 -0.21 4.76
CA ALA A 150 6.48 1.15 4.48
C ALA A 150 5.50 1.20 3.30
N ALA A 151 5.80 0.50 2.21
CA ALA A 151 4.92 0.39 1.05
C ALA A 151 3.57 -0.27 1.41
N ALA A 152 3.58 -1.32 2.24
CA ALA A 152 2.37 -1.95 2.73
C ALA A 152 1.53 -0.99 3.60
N GLN A 153 2.18 -0.22 4.48
CA GLN A 153 1.53 0.77 5.34
C GLN A 153 0.95 1.94 4.53
N CYS A 154 1.66 2.44 3.52
CA CYS A 154 1.15 3.47 2.61
C CYS A 154 -0.06 2.97 1.81
N GLY A 155 0.01 1.73 1.30
CA GLY A 155 -1.13 1.05 0.70
C GLY A 155 -2.33 0.94 1.65
N HIS A 156 -2.09 0.64 2.93
CA HIS A 156 -3.14 0.56 3.93
C HIS A 156 -3.73 1.94 4.25
N ALA A 157 -2.91 2.97 4.43
CA ALA A 157 -3.37 4.34 4.68
C ALA A 157 -4.22 4.88 3.51
N ALA A 158 -3.80 4.63 2.27
CA ALA A 158 -4.53 5.01 1.07
C ALA A 158 -5.88 4.27 0.95
N GLN A 159 -5.93 2.98 1.29
CA GLN A 159 -7.19 2.23 1.36
C GLN A 159 -8.13 2.82 2.42
N LEU A 160 -7.65 3.10 3.64
CA LEU A 160 -8.49 3.71 4.67
C LEU A 160 -9.02 5.07 4.20
N LEU A 161 -8.17 5.89 3.56
CA LEU A 161 -8.57 7.18 3.03
C LEU A 161 -9.66 7.04 1.95
N LEU A 162 -9.52 6.06 1.04
CA LEU A 162 -10.53 5.75 0.03
C LEU A 162 -11.89 5.34 0.65
N ARG A 163 -11.88 4.58 1.75
CA ARG A 163 -13.11 4.05 2.38
C ARG A 163 -13.76 5.01 3.39
N GLN A 164 -12.96 5.81 4.10
CA GLN A 164 -13.40 6.60 5.25
C GLN A 164 -13.26 8.11 5.04
N GLY A 165 -12.53 8.53 4.01
CA GLY A 165 -12.38 9.94 3.67
C GLY A 165 -13.71 10.57 3.25
N ARG A 166 -13.77 11.91 3.28
CA ARG A 166 -14.97 12.65 2.87
C ARG A 166 -15.29 12.34 1.42
N ARG A 167 -16.49 11.81 1.15
CA ARG A 167 -16.92 11.30 -0.17
C ARG A 167 -16.61 12.23 -1.34
N LYS A 168 -16.88 13.54 -1.20
CA LYS A 168 -16.60 14.55 -2.24
C LYS A 168 -15.11 14.68 -2.56
N ASP A 169 -14.27 14.71 -1.52
CA ASP A 169 -12.83 14.90 -1.67
C ASP A 169 -12.19 13.61 -2.23
N VAL A 170 -12.64 12.45 -1.76
CA VAL A 170 -12.20 11.14 -2.26
C VAL A 170 -12.56 10.97 -3.74
N ALA A 171 -13.79 11.30 -4.14
CA ALA A 171 -14.21 11.22 -5.54
C ALA A 171 -13.33 12.10 -6.43
N ALA A 172 -13.12 13.37 -6.05
CA ALA A 172 -12.27 14.28 -6.81
C ALA A 172 -10.80 13.80 -6.91
N TRP A 173 -10.26 13.22 -5.83
CA TRP A 173 -8.91 12.63 -5.82
C TRP A 173 -8.80 11.41 -6.74
N VAL A 174 -9.77 10.49 -6.70
CA VAL A 174 -9.78 9.30 -7.55
C VAL A 174 -9.95 9.67 -9.03
N GLU A 175 -10.87 10.60 -9.34
CA GLU A 175 -11.08 11.13 -10.70
C GLU A 175 -9.82 11.83 -11.26
N ALA A 176 -9.03 12.47 -10.39
CA ALA A 176 -7.74 13.08 -10.74
C ALA A 176 -6.58 12.05 -10.88
N GLY A 177 -6.86 10.75 -10.86
CA GLY A 177 -5.86 9.69 -11.08
C GLY A 177 -5.25 9.12 -9.80
N ALA A 178 -5.82 9.45 -8.64
CA ALA A 178 -5.46 8.95 -7.31
C ALA A 178 -3.99 9.23 -6.92
N ALA A 179 -3.45 10.39 -7.29
CA ALA A 179 -2.07 10.78 -6.98
C ALA A 179 -1.81 10.76 -5.47
N VAL A 180 -0.66 10.23 -5.06
CA VAL A 180 -0.23 10.14 -3.66
C VAL A 180 1.11 10.83 -3.49
N ARG A 181 1.28 11.54 -2.37
CA ARG A 181 2.54 12.16 -1.97
C ARG A 181 2.87 11.81 -0.52
N LEU A 182 4.11 11.39 -0.27
CA LEU A 182 4.61 11.32 1.10
C LEU A 182 4.86 12.73 1.63
N ALA A 183 4.26 13.03 2.78
CA ALA A 183 4.56 14.23 3.53
C ALA A 183 5.93 14.06 4.19
N ARG A 184 6.91 14.81 3.66
CA ARG A 184 8.26 14.94 4.19
C ARG A 184 8.40 16.28 4.89
N ASP A 185 9.33 16.37 5.83
CA ASP A 185 9.74 17.64 6.48
C ASP A 185 8.62 18.41 7.18
N VAL A 186 7.53 17.71 7.56
CA VAL A 186 6.45 18.25 8.39
C VAL A 186 6.47 17.52 9.73
N PRO A 187 6.46 18.23 10.88
CA PRO A 187 6.42 17.59 12.19
C PRO A 187 5.23 16.63 12.31
N TRP A 188 5.49 15.41 12.79
CA TRP A 188 4.46 14.36 12.93
C TRP A 188 3.20 14.85 13.65
N ARG A 189 3.36 15.63 14.72
CA ARG A 189 2.25 16.22 15.50
C ARG A 189 1.31 17.08 14.63
N ASP A 190 1.83 17.78 13.63
CA ASP A 190 1.03 18.62 12.74
C ASP A 190 0.38 17.80 11.62
N CYS A 191 1.02 16.73 11.18
CA CYS A 191 0.38 15.74 10.31
C CYS A 191 -0.81 15.07 11.02
N VAL A 192 -0.68 14.70 12.30
CA VAL A 192 -1.77 14.08 13.08
C VAL A 192 -3.00 14.98 13.16
N LYS A 193 -2.83 16.30 13.30
CA LYS A 193 -3.95 17.25 13.31
C LYS A 193 -4.70 17.33 11.98
N LYS A 194 -4.03 17.02 10.87
CA LYS A 194 -4.59 17.05 9.50
C LYS A 194 -5.18 15.70 9.09
N ALA A 195 -4.77 14.62 9.75
CA ALA A 195 -5.10 13.25 9.37
C ALA A 195 -6.62 13.03 9.34
N ALA A 196 -7.11 12.52 8.21
CA ALA A 196 -8.47 12.00 8.10
C ALA A 196 -8.55 10.55 8.57
N VAL A 197 -7.45 9.80 8.42
CA VAL A 197 -7.34 8.39 8.80
C VAL A 197 -5.98 8.09 9.41
N ALA A 198 -5.92 7.06 10.25
CA ALA A 198 -4.71 6.55 10.85
C ALA A 198 -4.67 5.02 10.75
N VAL A 199 -3.55 4.49 10.25
CA VAL A 199 -3.24 3.06 10.31
C VAL A 199 -2.68 2.76 11.69
N ARG A 200 -3.25 1.77 12.35
CA ARG A 200 -2.77 1.27 13.63
C ARG A 200 -2.35 -0.17 13.47
N ASP A 201 -1.17 -0.51 13.96
CA ASP A 201 -0.69 -1.89 13.87
C ASP A 201 -1.60 -2.82 14.69
N GLY A 202 -2.10 -3.87 14.05
CA GLY A 202 -2.98 -4.86 14.67
C GLY A 202 -2.25 -5.93 15.49
N GLY A 203 -0.94 -5.78 15.73
CA GLY A 203 -0.09 -6.74 16.45
C GLY A 203 0.59 -7.79 15.56
N PHE A 204 0.67 -7.55 14.25
CA PHE A 204 1.28 -8.49 13.29
C PHE A 204 2.67 -8.06 12.81
N THR A 205 3.21 -6.99 13.39
CA THR A 205 4.57 -6.53 13.11
C THR A 205 5.37 -6.43 14.40
N GLU A 206 6.63 -5.99 14.27
CA GLU A 206 7.56 -5.85 15.38
C GLU A 206 7.26 -4.64 16.28
N VAL A 207 6.26 -3.80 15.94
CA VAL A 207 5.86 -2.65 16.75
C VAL A 207 4.74 -2.99 17.74
N PRO A 208 4.64 -2.28 18.89
CA PRO A 208 3.57 -2.49 19.85
C PRO A 208 2.18 -2.38 19.20
N PRO A 209 1.22 -3.26 19.54
CA PRO A 209 -0.16 -3.15 19.05
C PRO A 209 -0.76 -1.76 19.34
N GLY A 210 -1.52 -1.22 18.38
CA GLY A 210 -2.14 0.11 18.48
C GLY A 210 -1.25 1.28 18.06
N THR A 211 0.04 1.03 17.78
CA THR A 211 0.99 2.03 17.26
C THR A 211 0.46 2.61 15.95
N MET A 212 0.40 3.94 15.85
CA MET A 212 0.10 4.61 14.58
C MET A 212 1.31 4.50 13.67
N THR A 213 1.20 3.75 12.58
CA THR A 213 2.31 3.51 11.64
C THR A 213 2.28 4.48 10.46
N ALA A 214 1.07 4.88 10.04
CA ALA A 214 0.85 5.82 8.96
C ALA A 214 -0.43 6.63 9.18
N ILE A 215 -0.48 7.83 8.63
CA ILE A 215 -1.67 8.69 8.59
C ILE A 215 -1.84 9.25 7.19
N ALA A 216 -3.08 9.56 6.82
CA ALA A 216 -3.36 10.13 5.51
C ALA A 216 -4.47 11.17 5.54
N TRP A 217 -4.41 12.12 4.61
CA TRP A 217 -5.43 13.14 4.36
C TRP A 217 -5.43 13.55 2.89
N ILE A 218 -6.50 14.19 2.43
CA ILE A 218 -6.57 14.75 1.07
C ILE A 218 -6.16 16.22 1.12
N VAL A 219 -5.19 16.58 0.30
CA VAL A 219 -4.88 17.97 -0.03
C VAL A 219 -5.83 18.39 -1.14
N ARG A 220 -6.62 19.43 -0.88
CA ARG A 220 -7.67 19.95 -1.76
C ARG A 220 -7.13 21.15 -2.54
N LYS A 221 -7.78 21.47 -3.65
CA LYS A 221 -7.60 22.77 -4.33
C LYS A 221 -7.97 23.92 -3.41
#